data_AF-A0A428NT10-F1
#
_entry.id   AF-A0A428NT10-F1
#
_cell.length_a   1.000
_cell.length_b   1.000
_cell.length_c   1.000
_cell.angle_alpha   90.00
_cell.angle_beta   90.00
_cell.angle_gamma   90.00
#
_symmetry.space_group_name_H-M   'P 1'
#
loop_
_entity.id
_entity.type
_entity.pdbx_description
1 polymer ?
#
loop_
_entity_poly.entity_id
_entity_poly.type
_entity_poly.pdbx_seq_one_letter_code
_entity_poly.pdbx_strand_id
1 'polypeptide(L)'
;MCLSRVAHATPYDVVQTASTIISMVPTGKHVQEVYAGKGKSVLNALKDISQDQRAETLCIDQSTIEQSVSKAVALQLRQIGADLVDAPVSGGVIGAEKGALAIMVGGSKTSYDRSVSALQSMARKVTYCGDLGSQAKDSSS
;
A
#
# COMPACT_ATOMS: atom_id res chain seq x y z
N MET A 1 10.74 -17.99 12.91
CA MET A 1 9.65 -17.14 13.44
C MET A 1 8.32 -17.77 13.05
N CYS A 2 7.50 -18.16 14.03
CA CYS A 2 6.14 -18.62 13.76
C CYS A 2 5.28 -17.37 13.53
N LEU A 3 4.95 -17.07 12.27
CA LEU A 3 4.01 -15.98 11.95
C LEU A 3 2.61 -16.47 12.33
N SER A 4 2.15 -16.13 13.54
CA SER A 4 0.75 -16.32 13.91
C SER A 4 -0.11 -15.39 13.07
N ARG A 5 -1.06 -15.95 12.31
CA ARG A 5 -2.06 -15.14 11.60
C ARG A 5 -3.02 -14.55 12.63
N VAL A 6 -3.07 -13.23 12.70
CA VAL A 6 -4.02 -12.50 13.57
C VAL A 6 -4.99 -11.74 12.68
N ALA A 7 -6.29 -11.94 12.93
CA ALA A 7 -7.33 -11.15 12.28
C ALA A 7 -7.64 -9.92 13.12
N HIS A 8 -7.79 -8.78 12.46
CA HIS A 8 -8.18 -7.52 13.07
C HIS A 8 -9.52 -7.05 12.48
N ALA A 9 -10.30 -6.31 13.26
CA ALA A 9 -11.63 -5.85 12.84
C ALA A 9 -11.56 -4.62 11.92
N THR A 10 -10.48 -3.83 12.02
CA THR A 10 -10.36 -2.54 11.33
C THR A 10 -8.94 -2.30 10.79
N PRO A 11 -8.79 -1.46 9.74
CA PRO A 11 -7.47 -1.01 9.28
C PRO A 11 -6.65 -0.33 10.37
N TYR A 12 -7.31 0.40 11.28
CA TYR A 12 -6.65 1.01 12.43
C TYR A 12 -5.91 -0.01 13.28
N ASP A 13 -6.57 -1.12 13.61
CA ASP A 13 -6.01 -2.14 14.50
C ASP A 13 -4.82 -2.88 13.86
N VAL A 14 -4.77 -2.97 12.52
CA VAL A 14 -3.62 -3.54 11.78
C VAL A 14 -2.36 -2.69 11.98
N VAL A 15 -2.49 -1.36 11.94
CA VAL A 15 -1.35 -0.43 12.12
C VAL A 15 -0.78 -0.51 13.54
N GLN A 16 -1.57 -0.92 14.53
CA GLN A 16 -1.09 -1.10 15.90
C GLN A 16 -0.14 -2.29 16.05
N THR A 17 -0.15 -3.24 15.12
CA THR A 17 0.59 -4.50 15.21
C THR A 17 1.55 -4.75 14.05
N ALA A 18 1.48 -3.94 12.98
CA ALA A 18 2.31 -4.06 11.79
C ALA A 18 2.85 -2.71 11.31
N SER A 19 4.12 -2.70 10.89
CA SER A 19 4.78 -1.55 10.25
C SER A 19 4.86 -1.67 8.72
N THR A 20 4.34 -2.75 8.13
CA THR A 20 4.17 -2.88 6.68
C THR A 20 2.71 -3.21 6.41
N ILE A 21 2.01 -2.27 5.79
CA ILE A 21 0.58 -2.33 5.52
C ILE A 21 0.40 -2.51 4.01
N ILE A 22 -0.16 -3.64 3.61
CA ILE A 22 -0.51 -3.92 2.21
C ILE A 22 -2.03 -3.94 2.09
N SER A 23 -2.59 -3.11 1.23
CA SER A 23 -4.03 -3.07 0.93
C SER A 23 -4.32 -3.49 -0.51
N MET A 24 -5.45 -4.15 -0.71
CA MET A 24 -5.91 -4.59 -2.03
C MET A 24 -7.45 -4.60 -2.02
N VAL A 25 -8.06 -3.48 -2.41
CA VAL A 25 -9.51 -3.25 -2.29
C VAL A 25 -10.15 -2.87 -3.64
N PRO A 26 -11.46 -3.04 -3.81
CA PRO A 26 -12.06 -3.03 -5.15
C PRO A 26 -12.07 -1.69 -5.89
N THR A 27 -12.13 -0.56 -5.17
CA THR A 27 -12.32 0.76 -5.81
C THR A 27 -11.61 1.87 -5.05
N GLY A 28 -11.43 3.04 -5.70
CA GLY A 28 -10.85 4.23 -5.08
C GLY A 28 -11.60 4.69 -3.83
N LYS A 29 -12.93 4.53 -3.78
CA LYS A 29 -13.73 4.82 -2.57
C LYS A 29 -13.32 3.94 -1.39
N HIS A 30 -13.04 2.66 -1.63
CA HIS A 30 -12.58 1.76 -0.57
C HIS A 30 -11.17 2.13 -0.11
N VAL A 31 -10.27 2.53 -1.02
CA VAL A 31 -8.93 3.02 -0.66
C VAL A 31 -9.05 4.28 0.22
N GLN A 32 -9.91 5.22 -0.15
CA GLN A 32 -10.18 6.41 0.67
C GLN A 32 -10.70 6.05 2.05
N GLU A 33 -11.64 5.11 2.18
CA GLU A 33 -12.17 4.70 3.48
C GLU A 33 -11.11 3.99 4.34
N VAL A 34 -10.36 3.05 3.76
CA VAL A 34 -9.29 2.31 4.46
C VAL A 34 -8.22 3.26 4.99
N TYR A 35 -7.75 4.18 4.15
CA TYR A 35 -6.63 5.03 4.52
C TYR A 35 -7.05 6.32 5.21
N ALA A 36 -8.06 7.01 4.70
CA ALA A 36 -8.43 8.37 5.09
C ALA A 36 -9.89 8.50 5.56
N GLY A 37 -10.57 7.37 5.83
CA GLY A 37 -11.93 7.36 6.36
C GLY A 37 -11.99 8.04 7.73
N LYS A 38 -13.17 8.59 8.06
CA LYS A 38 -13.41 9.27 9.35
C LYS A 38 -13.37 8.31 10.54
N GLY A 39 -13.57 7.02 10.31
CA GLY A 39 -13.60 5.98 11.34
C GLY A 39 -12.22 5.42 11.69
N LYS A 40 -12.17 4.10 11.91
CA LYS A 40 -10.94 3.35 12.25
C LYS A 40 -10.07 3.09 11.02
N SER A 41 -9.55 4.18 10.42
CA SER A 41 -8.69 4.19 9.24
C SER A 41 -7.19 4.14 9.58
N VAL A 42 -6.35 3.87 8.57
CA VAL A 42 -4.88 3.87 8.69
C VAL A 42 -4.36 5.25 9.11
N LEU A 43 -4.85 6.34 8.53
CA LEU A 43 -4.45 7.71 8.88
C LEU A 43 -4.68 7.99 10.37
N ASN A 44 -5.83 7.58 10.91
CA ASN A 44 -6.14 7.79 12.32
C ASN A 44 -5.24 6.94 13.23
N ALA A 45 -4.92 5.70 12.86
CA ALA A 45 -3.96 4.90 13.63
C ALA A 45 -2.54 5.48 13.59
N LEU A 46 -2.09 5.95 12.44
CA LEU A 46 -0.77 6.57 12.31
C LEU A 46 -0.65 7.82 13.19
N LYS A 47 -1.71 8.61 13.33
CA LYS A 47 -1.71 9.78 14.24
C LYS A 47 -1.50 9.40 15.71
N ASP A 48 -1.91 8.20 16.11
CA ASP A 48 -1.86 7.73 17.49
C ASP A 48 -0.52 7.07 17.87
N ILE A 49 0.31 6.68 16.88
CA ILE A 49 1.66 6.14 17.12
C ILE A 49 2.72 7.25 17.08
N SER A 50 3.95 6.94 17.54
CA SER A 50 5.04 7.92 17.55
C SER A 50 5.47 8.35 16.13
N GLN A 51 6.11 9.51 16.03
CA GLN A 51 6.62 10.01 14.74
C GLN A 51 7.62 9.05 14.09
N ASP A 52 8.50 8.43 14.88
CA ASP A 52 9.47 7.46 14.38
C ASP A 52 8.77 6.22 13.83
N GLN A 53 7.78 5.69 14.57
CA GLN A 53 6.96 4.57 14.09
C GLN A 53 6.17 4.90 12.82
N ARG A 54 5.68 6.15 12.66
CA ARG A 54 5.04 6.60 11.41
C ARG A 54 6.01 6.60 10.24
N ALA A 55 7.22 7.13 10.41
CA ALA A 55 8.23 7.17 9.37
C ALA A 55 8.71 5.75 8.98
N GLU A 56 8.72 4.85 9.95
CA GLU A 56 9.00 3.43 9.75
C GLU A 56 7.82 2.65 9.17
N THR A 57 6.58 3.18 9.18
CA THR A 57 5.44 2.46 8.61
C THR A 57 5.45 2.59 7.09
N LEU A 58 5.43 1.44 6.39
CA LEU A 58 5.35 1.35 4.94
C LEU A 58 3.92 0.99 4.53
N CYS A 59 3.21 1.94 3.93
CA CYS A 59 1.90 1.72 3.33
C CYS A 59 2.03 1.42 1.83
N ILE A 60 1.46 0.32 1.38
CA ILE A 60 1.45 -0.14 -0.01
C ILE A 60 0.00 -0.39 -0.42
N ASP A 61 -0.51 0.35 -1.40
CA ASP A 61 -1.81 0.06 -2.01
C ASP A 61 -1.61 -0.67 -3.34
N GLN A 62 -2.17 -1.86 -3.48
CA GLN A 62 -2.11 -2.67 -4.69
C GLN A 62 -3.40 -2.57 -5.52
N SER A 63 -4.34 -1.75 -5.09
CA SER A 63 -5.64 -1.57 -5.74
C SER A 63 -5.49 -0.91 -7.11
N THR A 64 -6.24 -1.39 -8.10
CA THR A 64 -6.23 -0.78 -9.44
C THR A 64 -7.17 0.43 -9.47
N ILE A 65 -6.72 1.58 -8.97
CA ILE A 65 -7.53 2.79 -8.76
C ILE A 65 -6.98 4.00 -9.51
N GLU A 66 -7.77 5.06 -9.64
CA GLU A 66 -7.35 6.32 -10.27
C GLU A 66 -6.14 6.92 -9.53
N GLN A 67 -5.14 7.36 -10.29
CA GLN A 67 -3.93 7.97 -9.72
C GLN A 67 -4.24 9.19 -8.84
N SER A 68 -5.32 9.93 -9.14
CA SER A 68 -5.76 11.07 -8.34
C SER A 68 -6.17 10.67 -6.92
N VAL A 69 -6.80 9.51 -6.75
CA VAL A 69 -7.20 8.98 -5.44
C VAL A 69 -5.95 8.62 -4.63
N SER A 70 -5.04 7.86 -5.25
CA SER A 70 -3.76 7.48 -4.65
C SER A 70 -2.94 8.71 -4.22
N LYS A 71 -2.83 9.72 -5.09
CA LYS A 71 -2.16 11.01 -4.80
C LYS A 71 -2.80 11.75 -3.62
N ALA A 72 -4.14 11.80 -3.57
CA ALA A 72 -4.86 12.48 -2.50
C ALA A 72 -4.68 11.80 -1.14
N VAL A 73 -4.65 10.46 -1.11
CA VAL A 73 -4.37 9.70 0.13
C VAL A 73 -2.92 9.89 0.56
N ALA A 74 -1.96 9.74 -0.37
CA ALA A 74 -0.55 9.92 -0.09
C ALA A 74 -0.25 11.31 0.50
N LEU A 75 -0.89 12.36 -0.02
CA LEU A 75 -0.77 13.71 0.51
C LEU A 75 -1.19 13.80 1.98
N GLN A 76 -2.31 13.18 2.35
CA GLN A 76 -2.79 13.18 3.74
C GLN A 76 -1.85 12.42 4.68
N LEU A 77 -1.27 11.30 4.23
CA LEU A 77 -0.28 10.56 5.03
C LEU A 77 1.01 11.37 5.21
N ARG A 78 1.48 12.05 4.14
CA ARG A 78 2.69 12.87 4.19
C ARG A 78 2.59 14.06 5.12
N GLN A 79 1.40 14.64 5.28
CA GLN A 79 1.16 15.71 6.25
C GLN A 79 1.45 15.32 7.70
N ILE A 80 1.42 14.02 8.02
CA ILE A 80 1.77 13.50 9.35
C ILE A 80 3.11 12.77 9.39
N GLY A 81 3.90 12.81 8.31
CA GLY A 81 5.21 12.15 8.23
C GLY A 81 5.17 10.66 7.89
N ALA A 82 4.07 10.15 7.34
CA ALA A 82 3.98 8.82 6.74
C ALA A 82 3.99 8.92 5.20
N ASP A 83 4.16 7.79 4.50
CA ASP A 83 4.14 7.76 3.03
C ASP A 83 3.24 6.62 2.51
N LEU A 84 2.80 6.76 1.26
CA LEU A 84 2.08 5.72 0.53
C LEU A 84 2.87 5.36 -0.72
N VAL A 85 2.94 4.07 -1.01
CA VAL A 85 3.37 3.52 -2.28
C VAL A 85 2.15 2.97 -3.01
N ASP A 86 2.06 3.28 -4.30
CA ASP A 86 1.00 2.76 -5.17
C ASP A 86 1.61 1.70 -6.08
N ALA A 87 1.14 0.46 -5.92
CA ALA A 87 1.77 -0.76 -6.40
C ALA A 87 0.75 -1.72 -7.06
N PRO A 88 -0.02 -1.27 -8.08
CA PRO A 88 -1.00 -2.11 -8.75
C PRO A 88 -0.34 -3.36 -9.34
N VAL A 89 -1.14 -4.43 -9.43
CA VAL A 89 -0.66 -5.75 -9.86
C VAL A 89 -1.38 -6.24 -11.11
N SER A 90 -0.68 -7.06 -11.90
CA SER A 90 -1.24 -7.85 -12.99
C SER A 90 -0.82 -9.32 -12.87
N GLY A 91 -1.60 -10.22 -13.50
CA GLY A 91 -1.43 -11.68 -13.42
C GLY A 91 -2.61 -12.43 -12.80
N GLY A 92 -3.59 -11.71 -12.23
CA GLY A 92 -4.83 -12.28 -11.68
C GLY A 92 -4.60 -13.22 -10.50
N VAL A 93 -5.65 -13.95 -10.12
CA VAL A 93 -5.63 -14.88 -8.98
C VAL A 93 -4.55 -15.97 -9.16
N ILE A 94 -4.45 -16.53 -10.37
CA ILE A 94 -3.45 -17.57 -10.68
C ILE A 94 -2.02 -17.03 -10.51
N GLY A 95 -1.77 -15.78 -10.94
CA GLY A 95 -0.48 -15.13 -10.74
C GLY A 95 -0.16 -14.94 -9.25
N ALA A 96 -1.15 -14.54 -8.45
CA ALA A 96 -0.98 -14.38 -7.00
C ALA A 96 -0.66 -15.72 -6.31
N GLU A 97 -1.41 -16.78 -6.62
CA GLU A 97 -1.20 -18.12 -6.06
C GLU A 97 0.19 -18.69 -6.38
N LYS A 98 0.73 -18.37 -7.56
CA LYS A 98 2.05 -18.82 -8.01
C LYS A 98 3.20 -17.89 -7.60
N GLY A 99 2.93 -16.81 -6.87
CA GLY A 99 3.94 -15.79 -6.57
C GLY A 99 4.53 -15.15 -7.82
N ALA A 100 3.73 -15.03 -8.88
CA ALA A 100 4.14 -14.64 -10.22
C ALA A 100 3.53 -13.31 -10.69
N LEU A 101 3.03 -12.49 -9.76
CA LEU A 101 2.48 -11.17 -10.10
C LEU A 101 3.54 -10.28 -10.74
N ALA A 102 3.11 -9.42 -11.66
CA ALA A 102 3.89 -8.27 -12.09
C ALA A 102 3.38 -7.05 -11.31
N ILE A 103 4.29 -6.36 -10.63
CA ILE A 103 3.99 -5.24 -9.75
C ILE A 103 4.72 -4.00 -10.26
N MET A 104 3.98 -2.92 -10.42
CA MET A 104 4.48 -1.61 -10.86
C MET A 104 4.37 -0.64 -9.72
N VAL A 105 5.49 -0.11 -9.25
CA VAL A 105 5.56 0.63 -8.00
C VAL A 105 5.87 2.10 -8.27
N GLY A 106 4.91 2.96 -7.94
CA GLY A 106 5.08 4.41 -7.88
C GLY A 106 5.21 4.91 -6.45
N GLY A 107 6.22 5.72 -6.18
CA GLY A 107 6.51 6.24 -4.85
C GLY A 107 7.92 6.84 -4.78
N SER A 108 8.36 7.24 -3.59
CA SER A 108 9.76 7.64 -3.43
C SER A 108 10.69 6.44 -3.70
N LYS A 109 11.93 6.70 -4.14
CA LYS A 109 12.91 5.62 -4.34
C LYS A 109 13.16 4.82 -3.05
N THR A 110 13.20 5.49 -1.91
CA THR A 110 13.33 4.87 -0.59
C THR A 110 12.16 3.95 -0.28
N SER A 111 10.92 4.39 -0.52
CA SER A 111 9.73 3.59 -0.28
C SER A 111 9.63 2.40 -1.26
N TYR A 112 10.10 2.56 -2.50
CA TYR A 112 10.25 1.47 -3.47
C TYR A 112 11.24 0.41 -2.98
N ASP A 113 12.44 0.79 -2.53
CA ASP A 113 13.45 -0.18 -2.09
C ASP A 113 12.97 -1.01 -0.90
N ARG A 114 12.21 -0.38 0.00
CA ARG A 114 11.56 -1.07 1.13
C ARG A 114 10.42 -1.98 0.67
N SER A 115 9.60 -1.55 -0.29
CA SER A 115 8.45 -2.35 -0.77
C SER A 115 8.88 -3.59 -1.53
N VAL A 116 10.01 -3.55 -2.24
CA VAL A 116 10.57 -4.71 -2.95
C VAL A 116 10.72 -5.91 -2.02
N SER A 117 11.25 -5.73 -0.82
CA SER A 117 11.44 -6.83 0.14
C SER A 117 10.11 -7.44 0.61
N ALA A 118 9.06 -6.63 0.73
CA ALA A 118 7.72 -7.10 1.12
C ALA A 118 6.97 -7.79 -0.03
N LEU A 119 7.25 -7.40 -1.26
CA LEU A 119 6.48 -7.79 -2.45
C LEU A 119 7.13 -8.94 -3.26
N GLN A 120 8.42 -9.21 -3.06
CA GLN A 120 9.14 -10.24 -3.82
C GLN A 120 8.56 -11.66 -3.66
N SER A 121 7.94 -11.99 -2.54
CA SER A 121 7.37 -13.32 -2.30
C SER A 121 6.11 -13.60 -3.15
N MET A 122 5.43 -12.55 -3.61
CA MET A 122 4.20 -12.64 -4.40
C MET A 122 4.41 -12.28 -5.87
N ALA A 123 5.62 -11.85 -6.25
CA ALA A 123 5.89 -11.25 -7.55
C ALA A 123 7.02 -11.94 -8.30
N ARG A 124 6.80 -12.17 -9.60
CA ARG A 124 7.88 -12.48 -10.54
C ARG A 124 8.75 -11.24 -10.81
N LYS A 125 8.12 -10.06 -10.83
CA LYS A 125 8.78 -8.80 -11.20
C LYS A 125 8.16 -7.65 -10.42
N VAL A 126 9.02 -6.85 -9.79
CA VAL A 126 8.68 -5.56 -9.18
C VAL A 126 9.43 -4.49 -9.96
N THR A 127 8.71 -3.51 -10.51
CA THR A 127 9.28 -2.47 -11.38
C THR A 127 9.09 -1.10 -10.74
N TYR A 128 10.16 -0.32 -10.58
CA TYR A 128 10.04 1.08 -10.17
C TYR A 128 9.54 1.93 -11.34
N CYS A 129 8.45 2.65 -11.12
CA CYS A 129 7.81 3.49 -12.14
C CYS A 129 8.05 4.99 -11.93
N GLY A 130 8.85 5.38 -10.93
CA GLY A 130 9.07 6.78 -10.57
C GLY A 130 8.13 7.25 -9.47
N ASP A 131 7.84 8.55 -9.44
CA ASP A 131 7.03 9.17 -8.41
C ASP A 131 5.61 8.59 -8.37
N LEU A 132 4.93 8.75 -7.23
CA LEU A 132 3.58 8.24 -7.04
C LEU A 132 2.62 8.74 -8.13
N GLY A 133 2.00 7.80 -8.83
CA GLY A 133 1.12 8.02 -9.97
C GLY A 133 1.85 8.16 -11.32
N SER A 134 3.10 7.73 -11.42
CA SER A 134 3.85 7.64 -12.68
C SER A 134 3.74 6.26 -13.34
N GLN A 135 3.18 5.28 -12.64
CA GLN A 135 2.81 3.98 -13.19
C GLN A 135 1.65 4.18 -14.17
N ALA A 136 1.95 4.08 -15.46
CA ALA A 136 0.96 4.11 -16.51
C ALA A 136 -0.02 2.95 -16.31
N LYS A 137 -1.32 3.24 -16.22
CA LYS A 137 -2.31 2.21 -16.44
C LYS A 137 -2.28 1.93 -17.93
N ASP A 138 -1.85 0.75 -18.34
CA ASP A 138 -2.27 0.23 -19.65
C ASP A 138 -3.79 0.01 -19.54
N SER A 139 -4.57 1.06 -19.81
CA SER A 139 -6.02 1.01 -19.98
C SER A 139 -6.35 0.43 -21.36
N SER A 140 -5.79 -0.73 -21.67
CA SER A 140 -6.00 -1.43 -22.92
C SER A 140 -5.99 -2.94 -22.69
N SER A 141 -7.15 -3.40 -22.22
CA SER A 141 -7.77 -4.66 -22.66
C SER A 141 -9.26 -4.61 -22.32
#